data_AF-A0A1G2Q202-F1
#
_entry.id   AF-A0A1G2Q202-F1
#
_cell.length_a   1.000
_cell.length_b   1.000
_cell.length_c   1.000
_cell.angle_alpha   90.00
_cell.angle_beta   90.00
_cell.angle_gamma   90.00
#
_symmetry.space_group_name_H-M   'P 1'
#
loop_
_entity.id
_entity.type
_entity.pdbx_description
1 polymer ?
#
loop_
_entity_poly.entity_id
_entity_poly.type
_entity_poly.pdbx_seq_one_letter_code
_entity_poly.pdbx_strand_id
1 'polypeptide(L)'
;MKKTKQAIKNFPTLVFALAINFFSFIRLAKAEQCDGTDSTILCNPLESESFTSLMESISQLAVEIGIPIAALFIIYSGLKLVTARGNEEAIKKAKEGLLWAIIGSGILIGAWTIMKILQSAVESLG
;
A
#
# COMPACT_ATOMS: atom_id res chain seq x y z
N MET A 1 -4.62 -26.01 -26.97
CA MET A 1 -5.45 -25.02 -26.21
C MET A 1 -5.43 -25.18 -24.67
N LYS A 2 -5.04 -26.31 -24.07
CA LYS A 2 -5.05 -26.46 -22.60
C LYS A 2 -3.97 -25.65 -21.85
N LYS A 3 -2.79 -25.41 -22.46
CA LYS A 3 -1.66 -24.69 -21.84
C LYS A 3 -1.96 -23.21 -21.53
N THR A 4 -2.76 -22.52 -22.34
CA THR A 4 -3.08 -21.10 -22.11
C THR A 4 -4.02 -20.87 -20.94
N LYS A 5 -4.95 -21.80 -20.68
CA LYS A 5 -5.85 -21.73 -19.50
C LYS A 5 -5.11 -21.95 -18.18
N GLN A 6 -4.09 -22.82 -18.17
CA GLN A 6 -3.26 -23.09 -16.99
C GLN A 6 -2.43 -21.85 -16.60
N ALA A 7 -1.86 -21.15 -17.59
CA ALA A 7 -1.09 -19.93 -17.37
C ALA A 7 -1.93 -18.79 -16.77
N ILE A 8 -3.18 -18.63 -17.24
CA ILE A 8 -4.11 -17.60 -16.72
C ILE A 8 -4.57 -17.92 -15.29
N LYS A 9 -4.72 -19.22 -14.94
CA LYS A 9 -5.12 -19.65 -13.59
C LYS A 9 -4.04 -19.37 -12.53
N ASN A 10 -2.76 -19.51 -12.89
CA ASN A 10 -1.64 -19.29 -11.97
C ASN A 10 -1.15 -17.82 -11.97
N PHE A 11 -1.62 -16.99 -12.91
CA PHE A 11 -1.29 -15.57 -13.02
C PHE A 11 -1.60 -14.74 -11.77
N PRO A 12 -2.77 -14.84 -11.11
CA PRO A 12 -3.02 -14.11 -9.85
C PRO A 12 -2.06 -14.55 -8.74
N THR A 13 -1.71 -15.84 -8.68
CA THR A 13 -0.72 -16.37 -7.72
C THR A 13 0.69 -15.84 -8.02
N LEU A 14 1.01 -15.61 -9.29
CA LEU A 14 2.28 -15.06 -9.75
C LEU A 14 2.40 -13.55 -9.45
N VAL A 15 1.33 -12.79 -9.64
CA VAL A 15 1.25 -11.36 -9.24
C VAL A 15 1.35 -11.22 -7.72
N PHE A 16 0.67 -12.08 -6.97
CA PHE A 16 0.75 -12.11 -5.52
C PHE A 16 2.16 -12.49 -5.03
N ALA A 17 2.81 -13.49 -5.63
CA ALA A 17 4.18 -13.87 -5.32
C ALA A 17 5.20 -12.76 -5.68
N LEU A 18 5.03 -12.07 -6.81
CA LEU A 18 5.86 -10.92 -7.18
C LEU A 18 5.67 -9.74 -6.21
N ALA A 19 4.44 -9.45 -5.79
CA ALA A 19 4.14 -8.42 -4.81
C ALA A 19 4.73 -8.74 -3.43
N ILE A 20 4.71 -10.00 -2.99
CA ILE A 20 5.35 -10.45 -1.74
C ILE A 20 6.87 -10.29 -1.79
N ASN A 21 7.49 -10.61 -2.93
CA ASN A 21 8.92 -10.39 -3.13
C ASN A 21 9.24 -8.88 -3.14
N PHE A 22 8.47 -8.06 -3.86
CA PHE A 22 8.66 -6.60 -3.90
C PHE A 22 8.47 -5.93 -2.53
N PHE A 23 7.52 -6.41 -1.72
CA PHE A 23 7.31 -5.97 -0.34
C PHE A 23 8.50 -6.33 0.56
N SER A 24 9.08 -7.51 0.41
CA SER A 24 10.29 -7.93 1.13
C SER A 24 11.51 -7.08 0.75
N PHE A 25 11.63 -6.68 -0.53
CA PHE A 25 12.69 -5.78 -1.00
C PHE A 25 12.54 -4.34 -0.48
N ILE A 26 11.33 -3.80 -0.32
CA ILE A 26 11.11 -2.46 0.28
C ILE A 26 11.44 -2.47 1.79
N ARG A 27 11.06 -3.53 2.52
CA ARG A 27 11.32 -3.65 3.97
C ARG A 27 12.81 -3.70 4.32
N LEU A 28 13.64 -4.29 3.46
CA LEU A 28 15.09 -4.32 3.65
C LEU A 28 15.74 -2.92 3.54
N ALA A 29 15.09 -1.97 2.85
CA ALA A 29 15.61 -0.62 2.65
C ALA A 29 15.23 0.37 3.77
N LYS A 30 14.28 0.00 4.64
CA LYS A 30 13.78 0.81 5.76
C LYS A 30 14.03 0.17 7.13
N ALA A 31 15.01 -0.73 7.23
CA ALA A 31 15.55 -1.13 8.52
C ALA A 31 16.53 -0.04 8.98
N GLU A 32 16.02 1.07 9.51
CA GLU A 32 16.89 1.91 10.34
C GLU A 32 17.09 1.18 11.66
N GLN A 33 18.35 0.85 11.88
CA GLN A 33 18.82 0.04 12.98
C GLN A 33 18.81 0.91 14.24
N CYS A 34 18.35 0.34 15.33
CA CYS A 34 18.81 0.76 16.64
C CYS A 34 20.35 0.57 16.67
N ASP A 35 21.11 1.65 16.56
CA ASP A 35 22.56 1.64 16.75
C ASP A 35 22.87 1.36 18.23
N GLY A 36 23.01 0.07 18.53
CA GLY A 36 23.32 -0.43 19.85
C GLY A 36 24.79 -0.21 20.21
N THR A 37 25.19 1.03 20.45
CA THR A 37 26.51 1.32 21.01
C THR A 37 26.49 1.50 22.55
N ASP A 38 25.32 1.69 23.19
CA ASP A 38 25.23 1.76 24.66
C ASP A 38 24.12 0.88 25.24
N SER A 39 24.54 -0.14 26.00
CA SER A 39 23.71 -1.19 26.63
C SER A 39 22.81 -0.72 27.79
N THR A 40 22.54 0.58 27.90
CA THR A 40 21.69 1.18 28.94
C THR A 40 20.54 2.04 28.40
N ILE A 41 20.37 2.17 27.08
CA ILE A 41 19.27 2.93 26.48
C ILE A 41 18.35 1.96 25.73
N LEU A 42 17.10 1.84 26.18
CA LEU A 42 16.07 1.15 25.42
C LEU A 42 15.72 2.02 24.21
N CYS A 43 16.09 1.57 23.01
CA CYS A 43 15.68 2.23 21.78
C CYS A 43 14.15 2.18 21.65
N ASN A 44 13.53 3.32 21.38
CA ASN A 44 12.10 3.42 21.13
C ASN A 44 11.82 3.03 19.66
N PRO A 45 11.29 1.83 19.37
CA PRO A 45 11.04 1.37 18.01
C PRO A 45 9.89 2.11 17.31
N LEU A 46 9.25 3.06 18.01
CA LEU A 46 8.22 3.95 17.46
C LEU A 46 8.78 5.31 17.02
N GLU A 47 10.05 5.62 17.36
CA GLU A 47 10.78 6.86 17.02
C GLU A 47 9.98 8.15 17.28
N SER A 48 9.10 8.12 18.27
CA SER A 48 8.13 9.19 18.49
C SER A 48 8.35 9.86 19.83
N GLU A 49 8.82 11.10 19.82
CA GLU A 49 9.00 11.94 21.01
C GLU A 49 7.78 12.84 21.29
N SER A 50 6.81 12.87 20.37
CA SER A 50 5.61 13.72 20.43
C SER A 50 4.38 13.07 19.78
N PHE A 51 3.19 13.51 20.19
CA PHE A 51 1.91 13.03 19.61
C PHE A 51 1.86 13.18 18.09
N THR A 52 2.41 14.27 17.56
CA THR A 52 2.52 14.54 16.12
C THR A 52 3.38 13.50 15.39
N SER A 53 4.54 13.14 15.96
CA SER A 53 5.40 12.10 15.40
C SER A 53 4.75 10.71 15.45
N LEU A 54 3.98 10.40 16.51
CA LEU A 54 3.22 9.15 16.61
C LEU A 54 2.20 9.01 15.48
N MET A 55 1.44 10.07 15.20
CA MET A 55 0.45 10.07 14.12
C MET A 55 1.11 9.96 12.74
N GLU A 56 2.29 10.55 12.55
CA GLU A 56 3.04 10.40 11.31
C GLU A 56 3.54 8.98 11.11
N SER A 57 4.14 8.35 12.12
CA SER A 57 4.61 6.96 12.04
C SER A 57 3.47 5.99 11.72
N ILE A 58 2.29 6.14 12.34
CA ILE A 58 1.13 5.31 12.05
C ILE A 58 0.60 5.54 10.62
N SER A 59 0.59 6.79 10.15
CA SER A 59 0.16 7.12 8.78
C SER A 59 1.14 6.57 7.74
N GLN A 60 2.46 6.67 7.98
CA GLN A 60 3.47 6.10 7.10
C GLN A 60 3.34 4.57 7.02
N LEU A 61 3.09 3.90 8.16
CA LEU A 61 2.83 2.47 8.19
C LEU A 61 1.57 2.09 7.39
N ALA A 62 0.49 2.87 7.52
CA ALA A 62 -0.74 2.67 6.77
C ALA A 62 -0.54 2.85 5.26
N VAL A 63 0.24 3.84 4.82
CA VAL A 63 0.55 4.06 3.41
C VAL A 63 1.47 2.96 2.86
N GLU A 64 2.46 2.54 3.64
CA GLU A 64 3.42 1.51 3.23
C GLU A 64 2.75 0.15 2.97
N ILE A 65 1.72 -0.18 3.73
CA ILE A 65 0.91 -1.40 3.53
C ILE A 65 -0.24 -1.13 2.54
N GLY A 66 -0.79 0.08 2.53
CA GLY A 66 -1.94 0.45 1.72
C GLY A 66 -1.65 0.52 0.23
N ILE A 67 -0.51 1.08 -0.17
CA ILE A 67 -0.10 1.18 -1.59
C ILE A 67 -0.02 -0.18 -2.29
N PRO A 68 0.69 -1.21 -1.77
CA PRO A 68 0.76 -2.50 -2.44
C PRO A 68 -0.61 -3.19 -2.51
N ILE A 69 -1.45 -3.04 -1.49
CA ILE A 69 -2.84 -3.55 -1.52
C ILE A 69 -3.63 -2.86 -2.63
N ALA A 70 -3.59 -1.53 -2.69
CA ALA A 70 -4.27 -0.76 -3.72
C ALA A 70 -3.81 -1.18 -5.13
N ALA A 71 -2.50 -1.33 -5.34
CA ALA A 71 -1.94 -1.80 -6.61
C ALA A 71 -2.47 -3.19 -7.00
N LEU A 72 -2.56 -4.13 -6.06
CA LEU A 72 -3.12 -5.46 -6.31
C LEU A 72 -4.59 -5.39 -6.73
N PHE A 73 -5.40 -4.55 -6.08
CA PHE A 73 -6.81 -4.37 -6.43
C PHE A 73 -7.00 -3.74 -7.81
N ILE A 74 -6.15 -2.78 -8.19
CA ILE A 74 -6.14 -2.16 -9.52
C ILE A 74 -5.78 -3.20 -10.58
N ILE A 75 -4.70 -3.97 -10.37
CA ILE A 75 -4.26 -5.02 -11.30
C ILE A 75 -5.36 -6.08 -11.46
N TYR A 76 -5.94 -6.55 -10.34
CA TYR A 76 -7.00 -7.55 -10.36
C TYR A 76 -8.24 -7.08 -11.15
N SER A 77 -8.68 -5.85 -10.92
CA SER A 77 -9.82 -5.26 -11.62
C SER A 77 -9.52 -5.03 -13.10
N GLY A 78 -8.29 -4.60 -13.43
CA GLY A 78 -7.81 -4.44 -14.81
C GLY A 78 -7.80 -5.75 -15.59
N LEU A 79 -7.32 -6.83 -14.98
CA LEU A 79 -7.35 -8.17 -15.60
C LEU A 79 -8.78 -8.67 -15.81
N LYS A 80 -9.69 -8.35 -14.89
CA LYS A 80 -11.12 -8.69 -15.01
C LYS A 80 -11.77 -7.96 -16.19
N LEU A 81 -11.37 -6.72 -16.49
CA LEU A 81 -11.82 -6.00 -17.69
C LEU A 81 -11.35 -6.68 -18.98
N VAL A 82 -10.07 -7.06 -19.05
CA VAL A 82 -9.49 -7.71 -20.25
C VAL A 82 -10.09 -9.10 -20.49
N THR A 83 -10.35 -9.85 -19.41
CA THR A 83 -10.87 -11.22 -19.50
C THR A 83 -12.38 -11.30 -19.74
N ALA A 84 -13.13 -10.21 -19.55
CA ALA A 84 -14.59 -10.20 -19.69
C ALA A 84 -15.08 -10.43 -21.13
N ARG A 85 -14.25 -10.23 -22.16
CA ARG A 85 -14.51 -10.62 -23.57
C ARG A 85 -15.92 -10.29 -24.11
N GLY A 86 -16.47 -9.14 -23.72
CA GLY A 86 -17.80 -8.68 -24.16
C GLY A 86 -18.98 -9.10 -23.27
N ASN A 87 -18.76 -9.77 -22.14
CA ASN A 87 -19.79 -9.94 -21.11
C ASN A 87 -19.99 -8.61 -20.36
N GLU A 88 -21.13 -7.95 -20.62
CA GLU A 88 -21.48 -6.66 -20.02
C GLU A 88 -21.51 -6.69 -18.49
N GLU A 89 -22.01 -7.77 -17.89
CA GLU A 89 -22.10 -7.90 -16.43
C GLU A 89 -20.71 -7.98 -15.79
N ALA A 90 -19.80 -8.73 -16.42
CA ALA A 90 -18.42 -8.85 -15.96
C ALA A 90 -17.64 -7.53 -16.10
N ILE A 91 -17.87 -6.79 -17.19
CA ILE A 91 -17.29 -5.46 -17.40
C ILE A 91 -17.81 -4.48 -16.35
N LYS A 92 -19.12 -4.47 -16.08
CA LYS A 92 -19.71 -3.58 -15.07
C LYS A 92 -19.10 -3.82 -13.69
N LYS A 93 -19.05 -5.09 -13.25
CA LYS A 93 -18.42 -5.47 -11.97
C LYS A 93 -16.93 -5.12 -11.89
N ALA A 94 -16.20 -5.19 -13.00
CA ALA A 94 -14.78 -4.86 -13.03
C ALA A 94 -14.55 -3.34 -12.96
N LYS A 95 -15.40 -2.54 -13.62
CA LYS A 95 -15.39 -1.07 -13.50
C LYS A 95 -15.72 -0.60 -12.09
N GLU A 96 -16.74 -1.19 -11.47
CA GLU A 96 -17.08 -0.90 -10.07
C GLU A 96 -15.90 -1.20 -9.14
N GLY A 97 -15.24 -2.36 -9.31
CA GLY A 97 -14.04 -2.70 -8.54
C GLY A 97 -12.88 -1.72 -8.75
N LEU A 98 -12.68 -1.25 -9.97
CA LEU A 98 -11.67 -0.24 -10.27
C LEU A 98 -11.97 1.11 -9.61
N LEU A 99 -13.24 1.55 -9.62
CA LEU A 99 -13.66 2.78 -8.94
C LEU A 99 -13.41 2.70 -7.43
N TRP A 100 -13.77 1.57 -6.80
CA TRP A 100 -13.48 1.35 -5.38
C TRP A 100 -11.98 1.36 -5.07
N ALA A 101 -11.15 0.79 -5.95
CA ALA A 101 -9.70 0.82 -5.80
C ALA A 101 -9.11 2.24 -5.90
N ILE A 102 -9.64 3.06 -6.83
CA ILE A 102 -9.26 4.47 -6.98
C ILE A 102 -9.66 5.27 -5.74
N ILE A 103 -10.89 5.09 -5.26
CA ILE A 103 -11.38 5.77 -4.05
C ILE A 103 -10.53 5.38 -2.83
N GLY A 104 -10.23 4.09 -2.65
CA GLY A 104 -9.37 3.64 -1.55
C GLY A 104 -7.95 4.22 -1.64
N SER A 105 -7.38 4.30 -2.84
CA SER A 105 -6.08 4.94 -3.07
C SER A 105 -6.13 6.44 -2.75
N GLY A 106 -7.21 7.12 -3.15
CA GLY A 106 -7.44 8.53 -2.85
C GLY A 106 -7.55 8.81 -1.36
N ILE A 107 -8.18 7.92 -0.59
CA ILE A 107 -8.27 8.03 0.87
C ILE A 107 -6.89 7.91 1.52
N LEU A 108 -6.06 6.97 1.07
CA LEU A 108 -4.70 6.80 1.61
C LEU A 108 -3.85 8.07 1.39
N ILE A 109 -3.88 8.61 0.18
CA ILE A 109 -3.15 9.84 -0.16
C ILE A 109 -3.73 11.03 0.61
N GLY A 110 -5.06 11.15 0.64
CA GLY A 110 -5.76 12.24 1.30
C GLY A 110 -5.50 12.31 2.80
N ALA A 111 -5.50 11.16 3.50
CA ALA A 111 -5.19 11.09 4.92
C ALA A 111 -3.77 11.61 5.23
N TRP A 112 -2.79 11.21 4.42
CA TRP A 112 -1.40 11.67 4.57
C TRP A 112 -1.24 13.18 4.28
N THR A 113 -1.88 13.67 3.22
CA THR A 113 -1.87 15.10 2.85
C THR A 113 -2.47 15.97 3.95
N ILE A 114 -3.61 15.58 4.53
CA ILE A 114 -4.24 16.34 5.61
C ILE A 114 -3.31 16.43 6.83
N MET A 115 -2.64 15.33 7.19
CA MET A 115 -1.73 15.30 8.33
C MET A 115 -0.53 16.24 8.13
N LYS A 116 0.04 16.27 6.92
CA LYS A 116 1.13 17.20 6.56
C LYS A 116 0.72 18.66 6.66
N ILE A 117 -0.51 18.99 6.25
CA ILE A 117 -1.05 20.34 6.37
C ILE A 117 -1.18 20.74 7.85
N LEU A 118 -1.71 19.85 8.69
CA LEU A 118 -1.83 20.10 10.13
C LEU A 118 -0.48 20.32 10.81
N GLN A 119 0.53 19.52 10.46
CA GLN A 119 1.90 19.72 10.95
C GLN A 119 2.42 21.11 10.58
N SER A 120 2.30 21.49 9.30
CA SER A 120 2.77 22.80 8.83
C SER A 120 2.04 23.97 9.50
N ALA A 121 0.76 23.80 9.84
CA ALA A 121 -0.01 24.82 10.54
C ALA A 121 0.44 24.99 11.99
N VAL A 122 0.76 23.89 12.69
CA VAL A 122 1.27 23.93 14.06
C VAL A 122 2.68 24.50 14.10
N GLU A 123 3.54 24.15 13.14
CA GLU A 123 4.91 24.65 13.03
C GLU A 123 4.96 26.14 12.67
N SER A 124 3.98 26.65 11.93
CA SER A 124 3.83 28.09 11.62
C SER A 124 3.34 28.93 12.81
N LEU A 125 2.78 28.30 13.84
CA LEU A 125 2.29 28.95 15.06
C LEU A 125 3.27 28.84 16.24
N GLY A 126 4.30 28.01 16.11
CA GLY A 126 5.37 27.79 17.10
C GLY A 126 6.58 28.67 16.87
#